data_AF-A0A2J8KWJ5-F1
#
_entry.id   AF-A0A2J8KWJ5-F1
#
_cell.length_a   1.000
_cell.length_b   1.000
_cell.length_c   1.000
_cell.angle_alpha   90.00
_cell.angle_beta   90.00
_cell.angle_gamma   90.00
#
_symmetry.space_group_name_H-M   'P 1'
#
loop_
_entity.id
_entity.type
_entity.pdbx_description
1 polymer ?
#
loop_
_entity_poly.entity_id
_entity_poly.type
_entity_poly.pdbx_seq_one_letter_code
_entity_poly.pdbx_strand_id
1 'polypeptide(L)'
;MATGRGRILRQHWLGLQTLRGPSRGGGAARGRARAFGCRKGPGVKLSAGSAALRCHARGGQHWESSFSCCSGFLDGMPSEILLKIFSYLDAVSLLCTGCVSRRFYHLANDNFIWIGIYSTAFSPARSNWKFNSVEKIAMSMSFLSVQDKEAGYWKKEYITKQIASVKAALADILKPVNPYTGLPVKTKEALRIFGLGWAIILKEKSGKEYIMEHVDLSINDTSVTVIWYGKKWPCLASLSTLDLCGMTPVFTDWYKTPTKHRLRWHSLIAKYNLSHLTVSTMIGCDRLIRIFCLHPGLLVGVWKKEEELAFVMANLHFHHLVERSTLGSATIPYELPPHSPFLDDSPEYGLHGYQLHVDLHSGGVFYLCGTFRNLFTKRGNIENGHVKLIVIHLKNNREHLPLIGKVGLSWKTDIFDGCIKSCSMMDVTLLDEHGKPFWCFSSPVCLRSPATPSDSSSFLGQTYNVDYVDAEGRVHVELVWIRETEEYLIVNLVLYLSIAKINHWFGTEY
;
A
#
# COMPACT_ATOMS: atom_id res chain seq x y z
N MET A 1 -0.28 -46.85 -13.05
CA MET A 1 0.44 -46.76 -14.34
C MET A 1 0.09 -45.44 -15.02
N ALA A 2 1.04 -44.90 -15.78
CA ALA A 2 1.07 -43.58 -16.44
C ALA A 2 1.40 -42.38 -15.52
N THR A 3 2.71 -42.23 -15.34
CA THR A 3 3.47 -41.09 -14.84
C THR A 3 3.49 -39.90 -15.82
N GLY A 4 3.59 -38.67 -15.28
CA GLY A 4 4.40 -37.62 -15.89
C GLY A 4 3.66 -36.34 -16.29
N ARG A 5 3.87 -35.26 -15.52
CA ARG A 5 4.18 -33.89 -15.98
C ARG A 5 4.22 -32.91 -14.79
N GLY A 6 5.14 -33.15 -13.87
CA GLY A 6 5.64 -32.12 -12.95
C GLY A 6 7.07 -31.80 -13.35
N ARG A 7 7.29 -30.66 -14.02
CA ARG A 7 8.58 -29.94 -14.24
C ARG A 7 8.52 -29.02 -15.48
N ILE A 8 7.55 -28.12 -15.57
CA ILE A 8 7.66 -26.93 -16.44
C ILE A 8 6.98 -25.77 -15.71
N LEU A 9 7.71 -25.13 -14.79
CA LEU A 9 7.39 -23.80 -14.24
C LEU A 9 8.55 -23.18 -13.43
N ARG A 10 9.68 -23.89 -13.31
CA ARG A 10 10.88 -23.42 -12.59
C ARG A 10 11.94 -22.70 -13.45
N GLN A 11 11.73 -22.57 -14.76
CA GLN A 11 12.71 -21.94 -15.67
C GLN A 11 12.29 -20.55 -16.23
N HIS A 12 11.10 -20.05 -15.90
CA HIS A 12 10.69 -18.68 -16.27
C HIS A 12 10.97 -17.61 -15.20
N TRP A 13 11.51 -18.00 -14.04
CA TRP A 13 11.75 -17.09 -12.90
C TRP A 13 13.19 -16.59 -12.75
N LEU A 14 14.13 -17.03 -13.60
CA LEU A 14 15.53 -16.54 -13.61
C LEU A 14 15.86 -15.57 -14.76
N GLY A 15 14.88 -15.23 -15.61
CA GLY A 15 15.08 -14.37 -16.79
C GLY A 15 14.74 -12.89 -16.62
N LEU A 16 14.32 -12.43 -15.43
CA LEU A 16 13.79 -11.06 -15.23
C LEU A 16 14.46 -10.27 -14.09
N GLN A 17 15.57 -10.78 -13.52
CA GLN A 17 16.40 -10.05 -12.54
C GLN A 17 17.64 -9.36 -13.14
N THR A 18 17.81 -9.37 -14.47
CA THR A 18 19.00 -8.80 -15.12
C THR A 18 18.67 -7.64 -16.05
N LEU A 19 18.18 -6.53 -15.50
CA LEU A 19 18.20 -5.22 -16.16
C LEU A 19 18.52 -4.11 -15.15
N ARG A 20 19.75 -4.16 -14.62
CA ARG A 20 20.57 -3.00 -14.21
C ARG A 20 22.02 -3.47 -14.03
N GLY A 21 22.76 -3.48 -15.13
CA GLY A 21 24.22 -3.51 -15.08
C GLY A 21 24.77 -2.08 -15.03
N PRO A 22 25.80 -1.79 -14.20
CA PRO A 22 26.66 -0.64 -14.43
C PRO A 22 27.74 -1.00 -15.47
N SER A 23 27.93 -0.11 -16.44
CA SER A 23 28.94 -0.26 -17.50
C SER A 23 30.32 0.17 -17.01
N ARG A 24 31.25 -0.80 -17.11
CA ARG A 24 32.67 -0.77 -17.50
C ARG A 24 33.75 0.00 -16.71
N GLY A 25 34.79 -0.79 -16.42
CA GLY A 25 36.22 -0.46 -16.30
C GLY A 25 36.80 -1.16 -15.07
N GLY A 26 37.52 -2.29 -15.09
CA GLY A 26 38.37 -2.92 -16.10
C GLY A 26 39.74 -3.13 -15.45
N GLY A 27 40.15 -4.37 -15.16
CA GLY A 27 41.53 -4.67 -14.75
C GLY A 27 41.75 -5.72 -13.65
N ALA A 28 41.71 -7.00 -14.05
CA ALA A 28 42.56 -8.12 -13.65
C ALA A 28 43.06 -8.34 -12.19
N ALA A 29 42.79 -9.58 -11.75
CA ALA A 29 43.70 -10.54 -11.08
C ALA A 29 43.84 -10.58 -9.54
N ARG A 30 43.23 -11.64 -8.99
CA ARG A 30 43.75 -12.65 -8.04
C ARG A 30 44.82 -12.22 -7.01
N GLY A 31 44.51 -12.40 -5.73
CA GLY A 31 45.53 -12.56 -4.69
C GLY A 31 44.96 -12.79 -3.30
N ARG A 32 45.42 -13.85 -2.63
CA ARG A 32 44.98 -14.38 -1.34
C ARG A 32 45.39 -13.52 -0.11
N ALA A 33 44.58 -13.66 0.93
CA ALA A 33 44.93 -13.90 2.34
C ALA A 33 45.63 -12.85 3.22
N ARG A 34 45.10 -12.77 4.46
CA ARG A 34 45.75 -12.38 5.74
C ARG A 34 46.17 -10.91 5.83
N ALA A 35 46.30 -10.26 6.97
CA ALA A 35 45.98 -10.45 8.37
C ALA A 35 46.56 -9.19 9.05
N PHE A 36 45.87 -8.65 10.05
CA PHE A 36 46.40 -7.93 11.21
C PHE A 36 47.40 -6.75 11.05
N GLY A 37 47.04 -5.66 11.74
CA GLY A 37 47.97 -5.05 12.71
C GLY A 37 48.56 -3.70 12.33
N CYS A 38 47.81 -2.62 12.55
CA CYS A 38 48.37 -1.28 12.61
C CYS A 38 48.71 -0.93 14.08
N ARG A 39 50.01 -0.72 14.37
CA ARG A 39 50.47 -0.09 15.62
C ARG A 39 51.48 1.01 15.31
N LYS A 40 51.12 2.22 15.76
CA LYS A 40 51.92 3.29 16.38
C LYS A 40 53.33 3.62 15.85
N GLY A 41 53.49 4.89 15.49
CA GLY A 41 54.38 5.78 16.26
C GLY A 41 55.59 6.40 15.52
N PRO A 42 56.14 7.52 16.03
CA PRO A 42 56.61 8.68 15.24
C PRO A 42 58.12 9.00 15.35
N GLY A 43 58.65 9.92 14.53
CA GLY A 43 60.06 10.36 14.61
C GLY A 43 60.49 11.56 13.73
N VAL A 44 60.15 12.77 14.19
CA VAL A 44 60.86 14.08 14.25
C VAL A 44 62.24 14.32 13.54
N LYS A 45 62.29 15.46 12.78
CA LYS A 45 63.38 16.48 12.50
C LYS A 45 64.62 16.09 11.63
N LEU A 46 65.30 16.97 10.85
CA LEU A 46 65.60 18.42 10.90
C LEU A 46 65.93 19.02 9.49
N SER A 47 65.91 20.36 9.44
CA SER A 47 66.40 21.42 8.51
C SER A 47 67.67 21.13 7.66
N ALA A 48 68.04 21.84 6.57
CA ALA A 48 68.06 23.30 6.32
C ALA A 48 68.35 23.64 4.83
N GLY A 49 68.11 24.89 4.39
CA GLY A 49 68.70 25.45 3.16
C GLY A 49 67.96 26.64 2.53
N SER A 50 68.29 27.87 2.96
CA SER A 50 67.83 29.17 2.41
C SER A 50 68.39 29.51 1.02
N ALA A 51 67.63 30.29 0.24
CA ALA A 51 68.06 31.63 -0.22
C ALA A 51 66.94 32.36 -0.99
N ALA A 52 66.86 33.67 -0.74
CA ALA A 52 65.81 34.60 -1.13
C ALA A 52 65.98 35.19 -2.54
N LEU A 53 64.90 35.69 -3.13
CA LEU A 53 64.90 36.97 -3.84
C LEU A 53 63.52 37.63 -3.77
N ARG A 54 63.44 38.80 -3.13
CA ARG A 54 62.29 39.71 -3.19
C ARG A 54 62.42 40.57 -4.46
N CYS A 55 61.34 40.69 -5.23
CA CYS A 55 61.13 41.80 -6.15
C CYS A 55 59.73 42.39 -5.93
N HIS A 56 59.67 43.71 -6.03
CA HIS A 56 58.62 44.60 -5.56
C HIS A 56 57.30 44.55 -6.35
N ALA A 57 56.27 45.06 -5.67
CA ALA A 57 54.90 45.29 -6.08
C ALA A 57 54.72 46.03 -7.42
N ARG A 58 53.68 45.62 -8.15
CA ARG A 58 52.84 46.49 -8.99
C ARG A 58 51.39 46.04 -8.88
N GLY A 59 50.51 47.02 -8.69
CA GLY A 59 49.13 46.83 -8.25
C GLY A 59 48.27 45.96 -9.15
N GLY A 60 47.47 45.12 -8.50
CA GLY A 60 46.27 44.53 -9.06
C GLY A 60 45.14 44.82 -8.07
N GLN A 61 44.19 45.65 -8.50
CA GLN A 61 43.03 46.02 -7.72
C GLN A 61 42.26 44.77 -7.27
N HIS A 62 42.01 44.74 -5.96
CA HIS A 62 41.11 43.83 -5.28
C HIS A 62 39.70 44.06 -5.82
N TRP A 63 39.22 43.18 -6.69
CA TRP A 63 37.80 43.10 -6.99
C TRP A 63 37.18 42.08 -6.04
N GLU A 64 36.99 42.49 -4.78
CA GLU A 64 35.92 41.90 -3.97
C GLU A 64 34.59 42.37 -4.55
N SER A 65 34.19 41.76 -5.67
CA SER A 65 32.83 41.87 -6.15
C SER A 65 31.97 40.98 -5.28
N SER A 66 31.38 41.61 -4.29
CA SER A 66 30.18 41.18 -3.59
C SER A 66 29.18 40.57 -4.57
N PHE A 67 29.14 39.24 -4.70
CA PHE A 67 28.00 38.54 -5.28
C PHE A 67 26.86 38.49 -4.25
N SER A 68 26.38 39.68 -3.91
CA SER A 68 25.10 39.93 -3.25
C SER A 68 24.21 40.64 -4.27
N CYS A 69 23.89 39.97 -5.37
CA CYS A 69 22.96 40.51 -6.35
C CYS A 69 22.24 39.34 -7.02
N CYS A 70 20.95 39.22 -6.71
CA CYS A 70 19.86 38.56 -7.47
C CYS A 70 18.80 37.88 -6.59
N SER A 71 18.43 38.44 -5.43
CA SER A 71 17.20 37.99 -4.73
C SER A 71 15.92 38.72 -5.18
N GLY A 72 16.02 39.76 -6.04
CA GLY A 72 14.89 40.65 -6.35
C GLY A 72 14.39 40.70 -7.80
N PHE A 73 14.97 39.93 -8.74
CA PHE A 73 14.66 40.15 -10.16
C PHE A 73 13.28 39.65 -10.59
N LEU A 74 12.81 38.52 -10.05
CA LEU A 74 11.49 37.96 -10.40
C LEU A 74 10.33 38.64 -9.64
N ASP A 75 10.51 38.96 -8.36
CA ASP A 75 9.47 39.63 -7.56
C ASP A 75 9.24 41.08 -7.96
N GLY A 76 10.21 41.72 -8.63
CA GLY A 76 10.11 43.08 -9.16
C GLY A 76 9.55 43.20 -10.58
N MET A 77 9.33 42.09 -11.30
CA MET A 77 8.82 42.14 -12.68
C MET A 77 7.35 42.59 -12.74
N PRO A 78 6.91 43.24 -13.84
CA PRO A 78 5.49 43.44 -14.12
C PRO A 78 4.72 42.12 -14.24
N SER A 79 3.45 42.13 -13.84
CA SER A 79 2.62 40.92 -13.81
C SER A 79 2.41 40.32 -15.21
N GLU A 80 2.43 41.15 -16.25
CA GLU A 80 2.29 40.76 -17.65
C GLU A 80 3.46 39.90 -18.11
N ILE A 81 4.69 40.25 -17.69
CA ILE A 81 5.91 39.49 -18.00
C ILE A 81 5.89 38.16 -17.24
N LEU A 82 5.49 38.18 -15.96
CA LEU A 82 5.35 36.95 -15.16
C LEU A 82 4.29 36.01 -15.73
N LEU A 83 3.12 36.51 -16.13
CA LEU A 83 2.09 35.71 -16.80
C LEU A 83 2.59 35.14 -18.13
N LYS A 84 3.38 35.90 -18.88
CA LYS A 84 3.99 35.40 -20.11
C LYS A 84 4.98 34.27 -19.81
N ILE A 85 5.82 34.41 -18.78
CA ILE A 85 6.72 33.34 -18.33
C ILE A 85 5.92 32.12 -17.88
N PHE A 86 4.87 32.31 -17.06
CA PHE A 86 4.03 31.25 -16.53
C PHE A 86 3.27 30.51 -17.63
N SER A 87 2.92 31.17 -18.74
CA SER A 87 2.29 30.53 -19.90
C SER A 87 3.15 29.46 -20.59
N TYR A 88 4.45 29.45 -20.35
CA TYR A 88 5.37 28.41 -20.85
C TYR A 88 5.56 27.23 -19.88
N LEU A 89 5.05 27.33 -18.65
CA LEU A 89 5.17 26.27 -17.65
C LEU A 89 4.13 25.17 -17.90
N ASP A 90 4.51 23.93 -17.66
CA ASP A 90 3.54 22.84 -17.59
C ASP A 90 2.68 22.94 -16.33
N ALA A 91 1.55 22.22 -16.31
CA ALA A 91 0.60 22.28 -15.21
C ALA A 91 1.23 21.99 -13.83
N VAL A 92 2.21 21.08 -13.75
CA VAL A 92 2.86 20.73 -12.46
C VAL A 92 3.74 21.88 -12.01
N SER A 93 4.59 22.40 -12.90
CA SER A 93 5.46 23.53 -12.59
C SER A 93 4.65 24.78 -12.21
N LEU A 94 3.55 25.07 -12.91
CA LEU A 94 2.67 26.20 -12.61
C LEU A 94 2.04 26.09 -11.21
N LEU A 95 1.65 24.88 -10.79
CA LEU A 95 1.13 24.63 -9.45
C LEU A 95 2.22 24.82 -8.38
N CYS A 96 3.43 24.35 -8.63
CA CYS A 96 4.58 24.57 -7.75
C CYS A 96 4.94 26.06 -7.62
N THR A 97 4.88 26.82 -8.72
CA THR A 97 5.10 28.28 -8.72
C THR A 97 4.11 29.01 -7.82
N GLY A 98 2.86 28.54 -7.77
CA GLY A 98 1.85 29.08 -6.86
C GLY A 98 2.17 28.91 -5.36
N CYS A 99 3.08 28.01 -5.01
CA CYS A 99 3.51 27.79 -3.62
C CYS A 99 4.69 28.69 -3.20
N VAL A 100 5.25 29.50 -4.12
CA VAL A 100 6.46 30.32 -3.86
C VAL A 100 6.14 31.62 -3.12
N SER A 101 5.12 32.36 -3.57
CA SER A 101 4.70 33.62 -2.96
C SER A 101 3.21 33.89 -3.18
N ARG A 102 2.61 34.76 -2.35
CA ARG A 102 1.21 35.16 -2.52
C ARG A 102 0.95 35.79 -3.89
N ARG A 103 1.89 36.58 -4.40
CA ARG A 103 1.83 37.17 -5.73
C ARG A 103 1.79 36.08 -6.81
N PHE A 104 2.67 35.10 -6.70
CA PHE A 104 2.75 34.01 -7.66
C PHE A 104 1.53 33.10 -7.58
N TYR A 105 0.95 32.89 -6.39
CA TYR A 105 -0.31 32.17 -6.22
C TYR A 105 -1.45 32.81 -7.03
N HIS A 106 -1.62 34.13 -6.95
CA HIS A 106 -2.66 34.83 -7.70
C HIS A 106 -2.42 34.74 -9.22
N LEU A 107 -1.19 34.99 -9.67
CA LEU A 107 -0.85 34.92 -11.10
C LEU A 107 -0.91 33.50 -11.66
N ALA A 108 -0.52 32.49 -10.88
CA ALA A 108 -0.61 31.08 -11.28
C ALA A 108 -2.05 30.55 -11.32
N ASN A 109 -3.03 31.28 -10.78
CA ASN A 109 -4.46 30.97 -10.90
C ASN A 109 -5.12 31.71 -12.08
N ASP A 110 -4.33 32.32 -12.97
CA ASP A 110 -4.85 33.01 -14.15
C ASP A 110 -5.62 32.07 -15.08
N ASN A 111 -6.86 32.45 -15.40
CA ASN A 111 -7.77 31.61 -16.16
C ASN A 111 -7.36 31.45 -17.63
N PHE A 112 -6.63 32.41 -18.22
CA PHE A 112 -6.16 32.35 -19.61
C PHE A 112 -5.04 31.31 -19.78
N ILE A 113 -4.14 31.20 -18.80
CA ILE A 113 -3.12 30.15 -18.81
C ILE A 113 -3.78 28.77 -18.69
N TRP A 114 -4.70 28.60 -17.74
CA TRP A 114 -5.34 27.30 -17.48
C TRP A 114 -6.27 26.83 -18.59
N ILE A 115 -7.02 27.72 -19.25
CA ILE A 115 -7.84 27.33 -20.42
C ILE A 115 -6.95 26.89 -21.60
N GLY A 116 -5.77 27.50 -21.76
CA GLY A 116 -4.77 27.08 -22.74
C GLY A 116 -4.22 25.68 -22.45
N ILE A 117 -3.85 25.41 -21.20
CA ILE A 117 -3.41 24.09 -20.74
C ILE A 117 -4.54 23.05 -20.90
N TYR A 118 -5.77 23.40 -20.51
CA TYR A 118 -6.93 22.54 -20.66
C TYR A 118 -7.19 22.18 -22.13
N SER A 119 -7.17 23.19 -23.00
CA SER A 119 -7.44 23.01 -24.42
C SER A 119 -6.37 22.16 -25.09
N THR A 120 -5.09 22.32 -24.73
CA THR A 120 -4.00 21.51 -25.29
C THR A 120 -4.03 20.06 -24.78
N ALA A 121 -4.29 19.84 -23.49
CA ALA A 121 -4.34 18.51 -22.89
C ALA A 121 -5.57 17.70 -23.35
N PHE A 122 -6.71 18.37 -23.55
CA PHE A 122 -7.98 17.74 -23.94
C PHE A 122 -8.43 18.12 -25.35
N SER A 123 -7.48 18.49 -26.23
CA SER A 123 -7.77 18.84 -27.61
C SER A 123 -8.51 17.70 -28.33
N PRO A 124 -9.65 17.98 -28.99
CA PRO A 124 -10.42 16.98 -29.75
C PRO A 124 -9.66 16.35 -30.93
N ALA A 125 -8.50 16.90 -31.31
CA ALA A 125 -7.80 16.58 -32.56
C ALA A 125 -6.97 15.28 -32.55
N ARG A 126 -6.91 14.52 -31.43
CA ARG A 126 -6.12 13.28 -31.34
C ARG A 126 -6.92 11.97 -31.38
N SER A 127 -8.25 12.03 -31.49
CA SER A 127 -9.08 10.84 -31.69
C SER A 127 -9.78 10.91 -33.04
N ASN A 128 -9.51 9.95 -33.93
CA ASN A 128 -10.23 9.73 -35.19
C ASN A 128 -11.70 9.29 -34.99
N TRP A 129 -12.30 9.60 -33.84
CA TRP A 129 -13.69 9.30 -33.52
C TRP A 129 -14.54 10.53 -33.87
N LYS A 130 -15.47 10.38 -34.81
CA LYS A 130 -16.42 11.45 -35.18
C LYS A 130 -17.27 11.82 -33.95
N PHE A 131 -17.21 13.06 -33.45
CA PHE A 131 -18.22 13.58 -32.52
C PHE A 131 -18.41 15.12 -32.52
N ASN A 132 -19.52 15.54 -31.91
CA ASN A 132 -20.44 16.65 -32.23
C ASN A 132 -19.90 18.10 -32.18
N SER A 133 -20.41 18.92 -33.10
CA SER A 133 -20.18 20.37 -33.24
C SER A 133 -20.47 21.21 -31.99
N VAL A 134 -21.29 20.70 -31.07
CA VAL A 134 -21.73 21.38 -29.84
C VAL A 134 -20.57 21.61 -28.86
N GLU A 135 -19.64 20.67 -28.71
CA GLU A 135 -18.49 20.84 -27.80
C GLU A 135 -17.48 21.87 -28.32
N LYS A 136 -17.32 21.97 -29.64
CA LYS A 136 -16.45 22.98 -30.28
C LYS A 136 -17.02 24.41 -30.12
N ILE A 137 -18.35 24.53 -30.17
CA ILE A 137 -19.07 25.78 -29.90
C ILE A 137 -19.02 26.12 -28.40
N ALA A 138 -19.19 25.13 -27.52
CA ALA A 138 -19.04 25.33 -26.08
C ALA A 138 -17.62 25.76 -25.70
N MET A 139 -16.59 25.20 -26.33
CA MET A 139 -15.19 25.56 -26.08
C MET A 139 -14.87 26.99 -26.55
N SER A 140 -15.36 27.40 -27.73
CA SER A 140 -15.19 28.78 -28.23
C SER A 140 -16.00 29.81 -27.43
N MET A 141 -17.23 29.49 -27.01
CA MET A 141 -17.99 30.31 -26.05
C MET A 141 -17.29 30.40 -24.69
N SER A 142 -16.61 29.33 -24.27
CA SER A 142 -15.91 29.30 -22.98
C SER A 142 -14.71 30.26 -22.94
N PHE A 143 -14.01 30.49 -24.07
CA PHE A 143 -12.96 31.51 -24.24
C PHE A 143 -13.50 32.95 -24.16
N LEU A 144 -14.72 33.19 -24.62
CA LEU A 144 -15.38 34.50 -24.57
C LEU A 144 -15.88 34.83 -23.15
N SER A 145 -16.26 33.82 -22.37
CA SER A 145 -16.73 33.96 -20.97
C SER A 145 -15.62 33.95 -19.90
N VAL A 146 -14.33 33.87 -20.28
CA VAL A 146 -13.23 33.66 -19.32
C VAL A 146 -13.12 34.79 -18.28
N GLN A 147 -13.48 36.02 -18.68
CA GLN A 147 -13.42 37.21 -17.83
C GLN A 147 -14.49 37.21 -16.72
N ASP A 148 -15.61 36.51 -16.92
CA ASP A 148 -16.72 36.45 -15.96
C ASP A 148 -16.53 35.36 -14.89
N LYS A 149 -15.50 34.52 -15.03
CA LYS A 149 -15.25 33.39 -14.12
C LYS A 149 -14.26 33.74 -13.04
N GLU A 150 -14.50 33.23 -11.84
CA GLU A 150 -13.59 33.37 -10.69
C GLU A 150 -12.16 32.91 -11.04
N ALA A 151 -11.17 33.58 -10.44
CA ALA A 151 -9.76 33.19 -10.59
C ALA A 151 -9.54 31.72 -10.17
N GLY A 152 -8.86 30.96 -11.01
CA GLY A 152 -8.59 29.53 -10.78
C GLY A 152 -9.76 28.60 -11.11
N TYR A 153 -10.84 29.08 -11.73
CA TYR A 153 -11.92 28.22 -12.22
C TYR A 153 -11.39 27.13 -13.16
N TRP A 154 -10.63 27.52 -14.20
CA TRP A 154 -10.11 26.57 -15.18
C TRP A 154 -9.07 25.62 -14.61
N LYS A 155 -8.35 26.04 -13.56
CA LYS A 155 -7.46 25.16 -12.78
C LYS A 155 -8.25 24.04 -12.10
N LYS A 156 -9.36 24.38 -11.44
CA LYS A 156 -10.25 23.39 -10.78
C LYS A 156 -10.85 22.43 -11.79
N GLU A 157 -11.36 22.94 -12.92
CA GLU A 157 -11.90 22.12 -14.00
C GLU A 157 -10.86 21.18 -14.60
N TYR A 158 -9.65 21.68 -14.86
CA TYR A 158 -8.55 20.87 -15.38
C TYR A 158 -8.18 19.72 -14.43
N ILE A 159 -8.00 20.01 -13.14
CA ILE A 159 -7.67 18.98 -12.14
C ILE A 159 -8.81 17.96 -12.02
N THR A 160 -10.06 18.43 -11.98
CA THR A 160 -11.24 17.56 -11.87
C THR A 160 -11.34 16.61 -13.07
N LYS A 161 -11.13 17.12 -14.29
CA LYS A 161 -11.14 16.31 -15.51
C LYS A 161 -9.98 15.31 -15.57
N GLN A 162 -8.80 15.68 -15.09
CA GLN A 162 -7.66 14.73 -14.95
C GLN A 162 -7.99 13.60 -13.98
N ILE A 163 -8.52 13.91 -12.79
CA ILE A 163 -8.93 12.90 -11.82
C ILE A 163 -10.01 11.99 -12.42
N ALA A 164 -11.01 12.54 -13.11
CA ALA A 164 -12.05 11.75 -13.76
C ALA A 164 -11.49 10.81 -14.85
N SER A 165 -10.53 11.28 -15.64
CA SER A 165 -9.83 10.47 -16.65
C SER A 165 -9.09 9.29 -16.02
N VAL A 166 -8.35 9.53 -14.93
CA VAL A 166 -7.65 8.47 -14.18
C VAL A 166 -8.63 7.46 -13.61
N LYS A 167 -9.73 7.92 -12.99
CA LYS A 167 -10.78 7.05 -12.45
C LYS A 167 -11.40 6.17 -13.53
N ALA A 168 -11.71 6.73 -14.71
CA ALA A 168 -12.26 5.99 -15.83
C ALA A 168 -11.28 4.93 -16.36
N ALA A 169 -10.01 5.29 -16.55
CA ALA A 169 -8.98 4.37 -17.00
C ALA A 169 -8.72 3.23 -16.00
N LEU A 170 -8.77 3.52 -14.70
CA LEU A 170 -8.71 2.51 -13.65
C LEU A 170 -9.89 1.55 -13.72
N ALA A 171 -11.11 2.08 -13.85
CA ALA A 171 -12.32 1.26 -13.99
C ALA A 171 -12.20 0.30 -15.18
N ASP A 172 -11.70 0.78 -16.33
CA ASP A 172 -11.50 -0.04 -17.52
C ASP A 172 -10.48 -1.18 -17.32
N ILE A 173 -9.37 -0.90 -16.63
CA ILE A 173 -8.32 -1.90 -16.38
C ILE A 173 -8.77 -2.95 -15.35
N LEU A 174 -9.67 -2.60 -14.44
CA LEU A 174 -10.18 -3.49 -13.38
C LEU A 174 -11.42 -4.30 -13.77
N LYS A 175 -12.07 -4.00 -14.91
CA LYS A 175 -13.17 -4.80 -15.47
C LYS A 175 -12.94 -6.32 -15.50
N PRO A 176 -11.77 -6.86 -15.91
CA PRO A 176 -11.58 -8.31 -15.93
C PRO A 176 -11.42 -8.88 -14.52
N VAL A 177 -12.35 -9.76 -14.13
CA VAL A 177 -12.36 -10.44 -12.82
C VAL A 177 -11.89 -11.89 -12.98
N ASN A 178 -11.10 -12.36 -12.02
CA ASN A 178 -10.64 -13.75 -11.96
C ASN A 178 -11.80 -14.65 -11.45
N PRO A 179 -12.25 -15.66 -12.22
CA PRO A 179 -13.33 -16.55 -11.78
C PRO A 179 -13.01 -17.33 -10.50
N TYR A 180 -11.74 -17.55 -10.18
CA TYR A 180 -11.32 -18.34 -9.02
C TYR A 180 -11.20 -17.54 -7.72
N THR A 181 -11.02 -16.22 -7.81
CA THR A 181 -10.89 -15.37 -6.62
C THR A 181 -11.94 -14.29 -6.55
N GLY A 182 -12.74 -14.07 -7.59
CA GLY A 182 -13.69 -12.95 -7.67
C GLY A 182 -13.03 -11.58 -7.66
N LEU A 183 -11.70 -11.49 -7.80
CA LEU A 183 -10.91 -10.26 -7.71
C LEU A 183 -10.44 -9.77 -9.10
N PRO A 184 -10.20 -8.45 -9.28
CA PRO A 184 -9.69 -7.93 -10.55
C PRO A 184 -8.30 -8.48 -10.90
N VAL A 185 -8.16 -9.03 -12.10
CA VAL A 185 -6.95 -9.72 -12.59
C VAL A 185 -5.75 -8.76 -12.67
N LYS A 186 -6.02 -7.51 -13.06
CA LYS A 186 -4.98 -6.51 -13.35
C LYS A 186 -4.68 -5.56 -12.19
N THR A 187 -5.07 -5.90 -10.96
CA THR A 187 -4.82 -5.04 -9.78
C THR A 187 -3.33 -4.66 -9.66
N LYS A 188 -2.42 -5.64 -9.77
CA LYS A 188 -0.97 -5.42 -9.69
C LYS A 188 -0.47 -4.48 -10.79
N GLU A 189 -1.01 -4.63 -12.00
CA GLU A 189 -0.67 -3.79 -13.15
C GLU A 189 -1.20 -2.36 -12.99
N ALA A 190 -2.44 -2.21 -12.51
CA ALA A 190 -3.05 -0.91 -12.21
C ALA A 190 -2.25 -0.14 -11.17
N LEU A 191 -1.85 -0.79 -10.07
CA LEU A 191 -1.02 -0.16 -9.04
C LEU A 191 0.28 0.41 -9.63
N ARG A 192 0.92 -0.35 -10.52
CA ARG A 192 2.17 0.05 -11.19
C ARG A 192 1.97 1.16 -12.23
N ILE A 193 0.99 1.02 -13.12
CA ILE A 193 0.76 1.98 -14.22
C ILE A 193 0.32 3.34 -13.69
N PHE A 194 -0.60 3.35 -12.73
CA PHE A 194 -1.13 4.59 -12.17
C PHE A 194 -0.29 5.13 -11.02
N GLY A 195 0.77 4.42 -10.60
CA GLY A 195 1.62 4.84 -9.50
C GLY A 195 0.85 4.99 -8.18
N LEU A 196 -0.13 4.11 -7.96
CA LEU A 196 -0.90 4.08 -6.72
C LEU A 196 0.03 3.69 -5.57
N GLY A 197 -0.05 4.45 -4.50
CA GLY A 197 0.68 4.18 -3.28
C GLY A 197 -0.18 4.47 -2.06
N TRP A 198 0.41 4.36 -0.88
CA TRP A 198 -0.25 4.67 0.37
C TRP A 198 0.62 5.55 1.26
N ALA A 199 -0.04 6.34 2.09
CA ALA A 199 0.57 7.13 3.14
C ALA A 199 -0.22 6.98 4.42
N ILE A 200 0.47 7.18 5.54
CA ILE A 200 -0.15 7.37 6.85
C ILE A 200 -0.06 8.84 7.22
N ILE A 201 -1.14 9.37 7.81
CA ILE A 201 -1.20 10.70 8.38
C ILE A 201 -1.32 10.54 9.89
N LEU A 202 -0.25 10.86 10.60
CA LEU A 202 -0.21 10.84 12.06
C LEU A 202 -0.66 12.19 12.59
N LYS A 203 -1.66 12.20 13.47
CA LYS A 203 -2.21 13.43 14.06
C LYS A 203 -1.85 13.48 15.53
N GLU A 204 -1.30 14.61 15.95
CA GLU A 204 -1.07 14.92 17.36
C GLU A 204 -2.35 15.42 18.04
N LYS A 205 -2.40 15.27 19.37
CA LYS A 205 -3.41 15.91 20.23
C LYS A 205 -3.40 17.45 20.10
N SER A 206 -2.28 18.02 19.67
CA SER A 206 -2.10 19.45 19.38
C SER A 206 -2.78 19.90 18.07
N GLY A 207 -3.20 18.96 17.21
CA GLY A 207 -3.71 19.23 15.86
C GLY A 207 -2.64 19.22 14.76
N LYS A 208 -1.35 19.03 15.10
CA LYS A 208 -0.27 18.92 14.11
C LYS A 208 -0.35 17.58 13.36
N GLU A 209 -0.18 17.62 12.04
CA GLU A 209 -0.22 16.43 11.18
C GLU A 209 1.15 16.11 10.56
N TYR A 210 1.48 14.82 10.47
CA TYR A 210 2.67 14.31 9.81
C TYR A 210 2.28 13.31 8.73
N ILE A 211 2.61 13.62 7.49
CA ILE A 211 2.34 12.74 6.34
C ILE A 211 3.58 11.91 6.06
N MET A 212 3.44 10.59 6.07
CA MET A 212 4.53 9.65 5.80
C MET A 212 4.14 8.74 4.64
N GLU A 213 4.87 8.85 3.52
CA GLU A 213 4.76 7.89 2.41
C GLU A 213 5.32 6.52 2.82
N HIS A 214 4.76 5.45 2.26
CA HIS A 214 5.29 4.10 2.48
C HIS A 214 6.72 3.97 1.95
N VAL A 215 7.50 3.13 2.62
CA VAL A 215 8.91 2.88 2.26
C VAL A 215 9.04 1.57 1.49
N ASP A 216 8.24 0.57 1.85
CA ASP A 216 8.27 -0.74 1.23
C ASP A 216 6.87 -1.27 0.94
N LEU A 217 6.81 -2.14 -0.07
CA LEU A 217 5.58 -2.72 -0.58
C LEU A 217 5.84 -4.15 -1.04
N SER A 218 5.10 -5.12 -0.49
CA SER A 218 5.07 -6.49 -1.00
C SER A 218 3.69 -6.87 -1.47
N ILE A 219 3.60 -7.31 -2.72
CA ILE A 219 2.35 -7.68 -3.38
C ILE A 219 2.17 -9.20 -3.28
N ASN A 220 1.09 -9.64 -2.63
CA ASN A 220 0.71 -11.04 -2.47
C ASN A 220 -0.34 -11.44 -3.52
N ASP A 221 -0.97 -12.60 -3.38
CA ASP A 221 -1.94 -13.09 -4.37
C ASP A 221 -3.30 -12.38 -4.28
N THR A 222 -3.81 -12.14 -3.07
CA THR A 222 -5.08 -11.44 -2.81
C THR A 222 -4.94 -10.16 -2.00
N SER A 223 -3.72 -9.80 -1.60
CA SER A 223 -3.46 -8.61 -0.76
C SER A 223 -2.17 -7.88 -1.15
N VAL A 224 -2.00 -6.70 -0.57
CA VAL A 224 -0.74 -5.97 -0.56
C VAL A 224 -0.37 -5.57 0.86
N THR A 225 0.87 -5.87 1.24
CA THR A 225 1.46 -5.44 2.51
C THR A 225 2.26 -4.17 2.28
N VAL A 226 1.88 -3.12 2.99
CA VAL A 226 2.50 -1.80 2.92
C VAL A 226 3.23 -1.55 4.23
N ILE A 227 4.48 -1.07 4.17
CA ILE A 227 5.32 -0.88 5.36
C ILE A 227 5.87 0.56 5.42
N TRP A 228 5.77 1.15 6.60
CA TRP A 228 6.35 2.43 6.97
C TRP A 228 7.37 2.24 8.09
N TYR A 229 8.60 2.68 7.86
CA TYR A 229 9.65 2.79 8.87
C TYR A 229 10.52 3.99 8.55
N GLY A 230 11.27 4.49 9.52
CA GLY A 230 12.14 5.63 9.32
C GLY A 230 12.79 6.11 10.59
N LYS A 231 13.82 6.96 10.46
CA LYS A 231 14.54 7.53 11.61
C LYS A 231 13.79 8.63 12.36
N LYS A 232 12.74 9.20 11.75
CA LYS A 232 12.02 10.37 12.29
C LYS A 232 10.55 10.02 12.47
N TRP A 233 10.23 9.44 13.62
CA TRP A 233 8.85 9.28 14.07
C TRP A 233 8.48 10.40 15.04
N PRO A 234 7.26 10.95 14.97
CA PRO A 234 6.74 11.76 16.06
C PRO A 234 6.57 10.90 17.32
N CYS A 235 6.69 11.52 18.49
CA CYS A 235 6.59 10.83 19.78
C CYS A 235 5.22 10.16 19.93
N LEU A 236 5.19 8.85 20.23
CA LEU A 236 3.94 8.11 20.32
C LEU A 236 2.95 8.71 21.33
N ALA A 237 3.45 9.26 22.44
CA ALA A 237 2.61 9.85 23.50
C ALA A 237 1.86 11.13 23.06
N SER A 238 2.39 11.87 22.08
CA SER A 238 1.74 13.07 21.54
C SER A 238 0.67 12.76 20.50
N LEU A 239 0.70 11.56 19.91
CA LEU A 239 -0.22 11.15 18.86
C LEU A 239 -1.61 10.79 19.41
N SER A 240 -2.63 11.07 18.62
CA SER A 240 -4.02 10.69 18.88
C SER A 240 -4.53 9.67 17.87
N THR A 241 -4.39 9.98 16.58
CA THR A 241 -4.97 9.17 15.51
C THR A 241 -3.98 8.94 14.37
N LEU A 242 -4.17 7.82 13.68
CA LEU A 242 -3.47 7.47 12.46
C LEU A 242 -4.52 7.29 11.37
N ASP A 243 -4.41 8.07 10.29
CA ASP A 243 -5.27 7.93 9.12
C ASP A 243 -4.47 7.22 8.02
N LEU A 244 -4.99 6.10 7.52
CA LEU A 244 -4.42 5.39 6.37
C LEU A 244 -5.07 5.90 5.09
N CYS A 245 -4.28 6.41 4.16
CA CYS A 245 -4.76 7.00 2.93
C CYS A 245 -4.15 6.33 1.69
N GLY A 246 -4.97 6.07 0.68
CA GLY A 246 -4.52 5.86 -0.69
C GLY A 246 -3.99 7.16 -1.27
N MET A 247 -2.93 7.06 -2.05
CA MET A 247 -2.30 8.17 -2.75
C MET A 247 -2.31 7.91 -4.25
N THR A 248 -2.97 8.80 -4.99
CA THR A 248 -3.06 8.69 -6.45
C THR A 248 -2.49 9.94 -7.13
N PRO A 249 -1.59 9.81 -8.10
CA PRO A 249 -1.09 10.94 -8.87
C PRO A 249 -2.20 11.63 -9.67
N VAL A 250 -2.29 12.96 -9.56
CA VAL A 250 -3.21 13.82 -10.35
C VAL A 250 -2.87 13.77 -11.83
N PHE A 251 -1.57 13.72 -12.15
CA PHE A 251 -1.07 13.77 -13.53
C PHE A 251 -0.42 12.47 -13.93
N THR A 252 -0.93 11.89 -15.02
CA THR A 252 -0.44 10.66 -15.62
C THR A 252 0.68 10.94 -16.64
N ASP A 253 1.79 11.50 -16.18
CA ASP A 253 3.02 11.53 -16.99
C ASP A 253 3.63 10.13 -17.00
N TRP A 254 3.03 9.20 -17.75
CA TRP A 254 3.37 7.77 -17.80
C TRP A 254 4.82 7.46 -18.24
N TYR A 255 5.52 8.45 -18.79
CA TYR A 255 6.86 8.32 -19.36
C TYR A 255 7.96 8.97 -18.52
N LYS A 256 7.63 9.68 -17.42
CA LYS A 256 8.64 10.28 -16.54
C LYS A 256 8.81 9.46 -15.28
N THR A 257 10.04 9.40 -14.78
CA THR A 257 10.35 8.78 -13.49
C THR A 257 9.53 9.43 -12.36
N PRO A 258 9.15 8.68 -11.31
CA PRO A 258 8.49 9.25 -10.14
C PRO A 258 9.38 10.32 -9.50
N THR A 259 9.04 11.59 -9.68
CA THR A 259 9.69 12.70 -8.98
C THR A 259 9.06 12.83 -7.59
N LYS A 260 9.87 13.27 -6.60
CA LYS A 260 9.42 13.46 -5.21
C LYS A 260 8.29 14.49 -5.03
N HIS A 261 7.94 15.24 -6.07
CA HIS A 261 6.98 16.35 -6.02
C HIS A 261 5.73 16.09 -6.87
N ARG A 262 5.37 14.84 -7.13
CA ARG A 262 4.11 14.54 -7.81
C ARG A 262 2.94 15.02 -6.95
N LEU A 263 2.06 15.80 -7.56
CA LEU A 263 0.78 16.15 -6.95
C LEU A 263 -0.06 14.89 -6.86
N ARG A 264 -0.42 14.54 -5.63
CA ARG A 264 -1.25 13.38 -5.32
C ARG A 264 -2.51 13.84 -4.63
N TRP A 265 -3.62 13.18 -4.92
CA TRP A 265 -4.80 13.28 -4.07
C TRP A 265 -4.83 12.11 -3.11
N HIS A 266 -5.41 12.35 -1.94
CA HIS A 266 -5.56 11.38 -0.87
C HIS A 266 -7.00 10.87 -0.81
N SER A 267 -7.15 9.57 -0.59
CA SER A 267 -8.42 8.92 -0.29
C SER A 267 -8.28 8.19 1.03
N LEU A 268 -9.07 8.56 2.04
CA LEU A 268 -9.07 7.91 3.34
C LEU A 268 -9.56 6.46 3.18
N ILE A 269 -8.81 5.51 3.72
CA ILE A 269 -9.13 4.08 3.69
C ILE A 269 -9.66 3.62 5.04
N ALA A 270 -9.01 4.07 6.11
CA ALA A 270 -9.36 3.74 7.49
C ALA A 270 -8.72 4.74 8.45
N LYS A 271 -9.37 4.93 9.59
CA LYS A 271 -8.90 5.77 10.70
C LYS A 271 -8.73 4.92 11.95
N TYR A 272 -7.60 5.10 12.62
CA TYR A 272 -7.21 4.32 13.77
C TYR A 272 -6.95 5.23 14.97
N ASN A 273 -7.35 4.77 16.15
CA ASN A 273 -7.06 5.44 17.40
C ASN A 273 -5.82 4.80 18.04
N LEU A 274 -4.75 5.58 18.22
CA LEU A 274 -3.49 5.08 18.77
C LEU A 274 -3.56 4.88 20.29
N SER A 275 -4.56 5.44 20.97
CA SER A 275 -4.81 5.11 22.38
C SER A 275 -5.24 3.65 22.59
N HIS A 276 -5.63 2.93 21.53
CA HIS A 276 -6.00 1.52 21.60
C HIS A 276 -4.79 0.57 21.61
N LEU A 277 -3.55 1.09 21.59
CA LEU A 277 -2.32 0.33 21.78
C LEU A 277 -2.21 -0.12 23.25
N THR A 278 -2.93 -1.17 23.58
CA THR A 278 -3.09 -1.70 24.94
C THR A 278 -2.63 -3.15 24.96
N VAL A 279 -2.53 -3.74 26.15
CA VAL A 279 -2.13 -5.15 26.30
C VAL A 279 -3.09 -6.09 25.54
N SER A 280 -4.37 -5.75 25.42
CA SER A 280 -5.37 -6.57 24.72
C SER A 280 -5.21 -6.58 23.20
N THR A 281 -4.62 -5.54 22.62
CA THR A 281 -4.34 -5.46 21.17
C THR A 281 -2.95 -5.99 20.81
N MET A 282 -2.12 -6.36 21.80
CA MET A 282 -0.81 -6.95 21.57
C MET A 282 -0.94 -8.36 20.96
N ILE A 283 -0.32 -8.57 19.80
CA ILE A 283 -0.38 -9.86 19.09
C ILE A 283 0.90 -10.68 19.32
N GLY A 284 2.05 -10.02 19.47
CA GLY A 284 3.32 -10.70 19.59
C GLY A 284 4.46 -9.77 19.98
N CYS A 285 5.64 -10.34 20.20
CA CYS A 285 6.85 -9.57 20.47
C CYS A 285 8.10 -10.40 20.14
N ASP A 286 9.23 -9.72 19.96
CA ASP A 286 10.54 -10.36 19.91
C ASP A 286 11.49 -9.73 20.93
N ARG A 287 12.81 -9.81 20.71
CA ARG A 287 13.79 -9.23 21.64
C ARG A 287 13.78 -7.69 21.67
N LEU A 288 13.35 -7.04 20.60
CA LEU A 288 13.48 -5.60 20.40
C LEU A 288 12.14 -4.87 20.43
N ILE A 289 11.09 -5.49 19.90
CA ILE A 289 9.80 -4.83 19.65
C ILE A 289 8.60 -5.60 20.21
N ARG A 290 7.51 -4.88 20.41
CA ARG A 290 6.15 -5.41 20.60
C ARG A 290 5.31 -5.00 19.40
N ILE A 291 4.41 -5.87 18.95
CA ILE A 291 3.45 -5.57 17.89
C ILE A 291 2.03 -5.57 18.40
N PHE A 292 1.27 -4.59 17.93
CA PHE A 292 -0.13 -4.39 18.25
C PHE A 292 -0.95 -4.43 16.96
N CYS A 293 -2.15 -5.00 17.01
CA CYS A 293 -3.09 -4.99 15.90
C CYS A 293 -4.22 -4.01 16.20
N LEU A 294 -4.39 -3.05 15.30
CA LEU A 294 -5.52 -2.14 15.25
C LEU A 294 -6.40 -2.55 14.07
N HIS A 295 -7.68 -2.75 14.33
CA HIS A 295 -8.63 -3.12 13.29
C HIS A 295 -9.07 -1.88 12.48
N PRO A 296 -9.21 -1.99 11.15
CA PRO A 296 -9.00 -3.21 10.34
C PRO A 296 -7.55 -3.41 9.86
N GLY A 297 -6.89 -4.51 10.25
CA GLY A 297 -5.69 -5.02 9.55
C GLY A 297 -4.40 -4.20 9.67
N LEU A 298 -4.32 -3.22 10.57
CA LEU A 298 -3.13 -2.41 10.80
C LEU A 298 -2.28 -2.98 11.94
N LEU A 299 -1.01 -3.21 11.66
CA LEU A 299 -0.02 -3.61 12.64
C LEU A 299 0.89 -2.43 13.01
N VAL A 300 1.07 -2.19 14.30
CA VAL A 300 1.95 -1.15 14.83
C VAL A 300 3.04 -1.81 15.67
N GLY A 301 4.30 -1.61 15.26
CA GLY A 301 5.48 -2.06 16.00
C GLY A 301 6.03 -0.94 16.88
N VAL A 302 6.28 -1.25 18.16
CA VAL A 302 6.79 -0.31 19.17
C VAL A 302 8.05 -0.89 19.81
N TRP A 303 9.08 -0.06 20.00
CA TRP A 303 10.31 -0.45 20.69
C TRP A 303 10.06 -0.80 22.15
N LYS A 304 10.66 -1.88 22.65
CA LYS A 304 10.51 -2.29 24.06
C LYS A 304 11.17 -1.34 25.04
N LYS A 305 12.28 -0.71 24.66
CA LYS A 305 13.07 0.16 25.57
C LYS A 305 12.56 1.60 25.62
N GLU A 306 12.21 2.13 24.45
CA GLU A 306 11.90 3.56 24.27
C GLU A 306 10.39 3.83 24.24
N GLU A 307 9.57 2.78 24.09
CA GLU A 307 8.11 2.88 23.87
C GLU A 307 7.71 3.78 22.69
N GLU A 308 8.64 4.00 21.75
CA GLU A 308 8.42 4.76 20.53
C GLU A 308 8.07 3.86 19.33
N LEU A 309 7.45 4.46 18.30
CA LEU A 309 7.12 3.77 17.06
C LEU A 309 8.39 3.27 16.34
N ALA A 310 8.39 1.99 16.01
CA ALA A 310 9.43 1.35 15.22
C ALA A 310 9.03 1.31 13.74
N PHE A 311 7.86 0.74 13.46
CA PHE A 311 7.28 0.65 12.14
C PHE A 311 5.76 0.56 12.21
N VAL A 312 5.11 0.84 11.08
CA VAL A 312 3.70 0.55 10.85
C VAL A 312 3.61 -0.35 9.62
N MET A 313 2.72 -1.33 9.65
CA MET A 313 2.48 -2.25 8.55
C MET A 313 0.97 -2.40 8.35
N ALA A 314 0.49 -2.20 7.13
CA ALA A 314 -0.91 -2.41 6.79
C ALA A 314 -1.01 -3.53 5.76
N ASN A 315 -1.87 -4.51 5.98
CA ASN A 315 -2.18 -5.51 4.97
C ASN A 315 -3.56 -5.22 4.38
N LEU A 316 -3.59 -4.98 3.06
CA LEU A 316 -4.75 -4.47 2.36
C LEU A 316 -5.21 -5.50 1.33
N HIS A 317 -6.36 -6.10 1.58
CA HIS A 317 -6.99 -7.04 0.64
C HIS A 317 -7.38 -6.33 -0.66
N PHE A 318 -7.24 -7.00 -1.81
CA PHE A 318 -7.52 -6.42 -3.14
C PHE A 318 -8.99 -6.13 -3.40
N HIS A 319 -9.89 -6.75 -2.64
CA HIS A 319 -11.33 -6.48 -2.72
C HIS A 319 -11.61 -4.98 -2.52
N HIS A 320 -12.00 -4.32 -3.61
CA HIS A 320 -12.23 -2.88 -3.71
C HIS A 320 -11.07 -1.97 -3.25
N LEU A 321 -9.83 -2.48 -3.26
CA LEU A 321 -8.68 -1.72 -2.79
C LEU A 321 -8.45 -0.44 -3.59
N VAL A 322 -8.55 -0.54 -4.92
CA VAL A 322 -8.27 0.58 -5.81
C VAL A 322 -9.36 1.64 -5.65
N GLU A 323 -10.62 1.23 -5.58
CA GLU A 323 -11.77 2.08 -5.34
C GLU A 323 -11.63 2.83 -4.01
N ARG A 324 -11.34 2.10 -2.92
CA ARG A 324 -11.06 2.69 -1.60
C ARG A 324 -9.86 3.66 -1.60
N SER A 325 -8.88 3.41 -2.47
CA SER A 325 -7.66 4.23 -2.57
C SER A 325 -7.80 5.43 -3.50
N THR A 326 -8.87 5.52 -4.31
CA THR A 326 -8.98 6.52 -5.40
C THR A 326 -10.30 7.29 -5.43
N LEU A 327 -11.41 6.68 -5.03
CA LEU A 327 -12.76 7.23 -5.17
C LEU A 327 -13.24 7.99 -3.94
N GLY A 328 -12.63 7.75 -2.77
CA GLY A 328 -12.94 8.45 -1.53
C GLY A 328 -12.35 9.86 -1.49
N SER A 329 -12.59 10.53 -0.36
CA SER A 329 -12.06 11.88 -0.09
C SER A 329 -10.93 11.81 0.94
N ALA A 330 -10.23 12.93 1.16
CA ALA A 330 -9.15 12.99 2.14
C ALA A 330 -9.62 12.77 3.59
N THR A 331 -10.92 12.95 3.88
CA THR A 331 -11.49 12.93 5.23
C THR A 331 -12.59 11.90 5.44
N ILE A 332 -13.20 11.43 4.35
CA ILE A 332 -14.34 10.50 4.36
C ILE A 332 -13.95 9.30 3.50
N PRO A 333 -14.01 8.07 4.04
CA PRO A 333 -13.74 6.86 3.28
C PRO A 333 -14.73 6.66 2.13
N TYR A 334 -14.30 5.94 1.11
CA TYR A 334 -15.22 5.52 0.05
C TYR A 334 -16.19 4.46 0.58
N GLU A 335 -17.48 4.72 0.44
CA GLU A 335 -18.54 3.75 0.71
C GLU A 335 -18.91 3.01 -0.57
N LEU A 336 -19.02 1.68 -0.46
CA LEU A 336 -19.42 0.85 -1.58
C LEU A 336 -20.91 1.01 -1.84
N PRO A 337 -21.35 0.95 -3.12
CA PRO A 337 -22.77 0.87 -3.43
C PRO A 337 -23.41 -0.33 -2.69
N PRO A 338 -24.64 -0.17 -2.16
CA PRO A 338 -25.31 -1.24 -1.45
C PRO A 338 -25.52 -2.44 -2.38
N HIS A 339 -25.31 -3.65 -1.84
CA HIS A 339 -25.58 -4.88 -2.57
C HIS A 339 -27.10 -5.03 -2.78
N SER A 340 -27.49 -5.30 -4.01
CA SER A 340 -28.86 -5.71 -4.33
C SER A 340 -28.93 -7.24 -4.32
N PRO A 341 -29.69 -7.86 -3.41
CA PRO A 341 -29.79 -9.31 -3.35
C PRO A 341 -30.37 -9.85 -4.65
N PHE A 342 -29.83 -10.98 -5.11
CA PHE A 342 -30.51 -11.78 -6.13
C PHE A 342 -31.59 -12.60 -5.42
N LEU A 343 -32.82 -12.58 -5.90
CA LEU A 343 -33.91 -13.31 -5.28
C LEU A 343 -33.98 -14.71 -5.88
N ASP A 344 -33.93 -15.72 -5.01
CA ASP A 344 -34.10 -17.13 -5.35
C ASP A 344 -35.09 -17.76 -4.35
N ASP A 345 -35.99 -18.61 -4.85
CA ASP A 345 -37.02 -19.28 -4.07
C ASP A 345 -36.50 -20.55 -3.34
N SER A 346 -35.22 -20.88 -3.49
CA SER A 346 -34.61 -22.03 -2.84
C SER A 346 -34.58 -21.89 -1.31
N PRO A 347 -35.08 -22.89 -0.55
CA PRO A 347 -35.16 -22.81 0.92
C PRO A 347 -33.78 -22.86 1.62
N GLU A 348 -32.72 -23.19 0.88
CA GLU A 348 -31.32 -23.23 1.34
C GLU A 348 -30.44 -22.21 0.58
N TYR A 349 -31.05 -21.21 -0.04
CA TYR A 349 -30.36 -20.15 -0.77
C TYR A 349 -29.38 -19.38 0.12
N GLY A 350 -28.13 -19.22 -0.31
CA GLY A 350 -27.09 -18.63 0.52
C GLY A 350 -26.53 -19.53 1.63
N LEU A 351 -26.87 -20.84 1.68
CA LEU A 351 -26.25 -21.82 2.58
C LEU A 351 -25.26 -22.78 1.86
N HIS A 352 -25.07 -22.63 0.56
CA HIS A 352 -24.22 -23.50 -0.25
C HIS A 352 -23.51 -22.73 -1.36
N GLY A 353 -22.67 -23.46 -2.13
CA GLY A 353 -21.98 -22.90 -3.30
C GLY A 353 -20.79 -21.99 -2.97
N TYR A 354 -20.42 -21.84 -1.70
CA TYR A 354 -19.33 -20.95 -1.32
C TYR A 354 -17.97 -21.47 -1.79
N GLN A 355 -17.07 -20.55 -2.11
CA GLN A 355 -15.68 -20.84 -2.42
C GLN A 355 -14.74 -19.98 -1.56
N LEU A 356 -13.88 -20.62 -0.78
CA LEU A 356 -12.90 -19.97 0.08
C LEU A 356 -11.53 -20.00 -0.56
N HIS A 357 -10.87 -18.86 -0.64
CA HIS A 357 -9.43 -18.73 -0.82
C HIS A 357 -8.82 -18.19 0.48
N VAL A 358 -7.78 -18.85 0.98
CA VAL A 358 -7.06 -18.46 2.20
C VAL A 358 -5.56 -18.46 1.97
N ASP A 359 -4.90 -17.41 2.42
CA ASP A 359 -3.46 -17.24 2.37
C ASP A 359 -2.94 -16.93 3.78
N LEU A 360 -1.88 -17.62 4.19
CA LEU A 360 -1.08 -17.28 5.37
C LEU A 360 0.33 -16.93 4.92
N HIS A 361 0.76 -15.70 5.19
CA HIS A 361 2.03 -15.20 4.66
C HIS A 361 2.72 -14.19 5.59
N SER A 362 3.95 -13.83 5.24
CA SER A 362 4.78 -12.84 5.96
C SER A 362 5.90 -12.33 5.06
N GLY A 363 5.91 -11.04 4.75
CA GLY A 363 7.04 -10.37 4.07
C GLY A 363 7.51 -11.05 2.78
N GLY A 364 6.57 -11.59 1.97
CA GLY A 364 6.86 -12.31 0.73
C GLY A 364 7.11 -13.82 0.87
N VAL A 365 7.05 -14.36 2.08
CA VAL A 365 7.06 -15.81 2.35
C VAL A 365 5.63 -16.30 2.57
N PHE A 366 5.25 -17.39 1.89
CA PHE A 366 3.93 -18.02 2.00
C PHE A 366 4.02 -19.30 2.84
N TYR A 367 3.16 -19.42 3.84
CA TYR A 367 3.01 -20.59 4.71
C TYR A 367 1.88 -21.50 4.25
N LEU A 368 0.79 -20.90 3.76
CA LEU A 368 -0.38 -21.59 3.21
C LEU A 368 -0.92 -20.77 2.06
N CYS A 369 -1.29 -21.43 0.97
CA CYS A 369 -2.17 -20.87 -0.05
C CYS A 369 -3.14 -21.97 -0.46
N GLY A 370 -4.39 -21.86 -0.02
CA GLY A 370 -5.42 -22.89 -0.14
C GLY A 370 -6.67 -22.35 -0.81
N THR A 371 -7.27 -23.14 -1.71
CA THR A 371 -8.59 -22.84 -2.29
C THR A 371 -9.51 -24.02 -2.10
N PHE A 372 -10.67 -23.78 -1.51
CA PHE A 372 -11.69 -24.76 -1.17
C PHE A 372 -12.99 -24.38 -1.88
N ARG A 373 -13.64 -25.34 -2.52
CA ARG A 373 -14.83 -25.12 -3.34
C ARG A 373 -16.00 -25.94 -2.85
N ASN A 374 -17.19 -25.54 -3.29
CA ASN A 374 -18.45 -26.21 -2.97
C ASN A 374 -18.64 -26.35 -1.47
N LEU A 375 -18.30 -25.29 -0.72
CA LEU A 375 -18.55 -25.24 0.70
C LEU A 375 -20.05 -25.04 0.92
N PHE A 376 -20.61 -25.86 1.81
CA PHE A 376 -22.01 -25.83 2.13
C PHE A 376 -22.23 -26.05 3.62
N THR A 377 -23.39 -25.64 4.07
CA THR A 377 -23.88 -25.89 5.41
C THR A 377 -25.37 -26.21 5.35
N LYS A 378 -25.94 -26.57 6.49
CA LYS A 378 -27.35 -26.92 6.63
C LYS A 378 -27.99 -25.99 7.64
N ARG A 379 -29.29 -25.75 7.50
CA ARG A 379 -30.07 -24.94 8.45
C ARG A 379 -29.95 -25.43 9.90
N GLY A 380 -29.75 -26.73 10.11
CA GLY A 380 -29.52 -27.30 11.44
C GLY A 380 -28.19 -26.92 12.11
N ASN A 381 -27.24 -26.33 11.38
CA ASN A 381 -25.93 -25.89 11.90
C ASN A 381 -25.90 -24.38 12.20
N ILE A 382 -27.07 -23.77 12.31
CA ILE A 382 -27.22 -22.37 12.70
C ILE A 382 -27.21 -22.29 14.21
N GLU A 383 -26.20 -21.63 14.78
CA GLU A 383 -26.00 -21.53 16.21
C GLU A 383 -25.58 -20.10 16.58
N ASN A 384 -26.19 -19.52 17.62
CA ASN A 384 -25.82 -18.21 18.17
C ASN A 384 -25.74 -17.07 17.13
N GLY A 385 -26.69 -17.01 16.19
CA GLY A 385 -26.71 -15.99 15.15
C GLY A 385 -25.68 -16.16 14.05
N HIS A 386 -24.98 -17.31 14.03
CA HIS A 386 -23.95 -17.62 13.03
C HIS A 386 -24.20 -18.96 12.34
N VAL A 387 -23.78 -19.03 11.09
CA VAL A 387 -23.79 -20.23 10.27
C VAL A 387 -22.41 -20.83 10.24
N LYS A 388 -22.29 -22.10 10.64
CA LYS A 388 -21.02 -22.82 10.66
C LYS A 388 -20.74 -23.48 9.30
N LEU A 389 -19.64 -23.08 8.66
CA LEU A 389 -19.10 -23.66 7.43
C LEU A 389 -17.78 -24.36 7.74
N ILE A 390 -17.78 -25.69 7.65
CA ILE A 390 -16.59 -26.51 7.90
C ILE A 390 -15.83 -26.65 6.57
N VAL A 391 -14.56 -26.24 6.57
CA VAL A 391 -13.69 -26.24 5.38
C VAL A 391 -12.72 -27.41 5.44
N ILE A 392 -12.08 -27.61 6.59
CA ILE A 392 -11.23 -28.77 6.88
C ILE A 392 -11.81 -29.41 8.13
N HIS A 393 -12.16 -30.69 8.03
CA HIS A 393 -12.83 -31.40 9.10
C HIS A 393 -11.82 -32.10 10.03
N LEU A 394 -11.92 -31.84 11.34
CA LEU A 394 -11.04 -32.43 12.38
C LEU A 394 -10.90 -33.96 12.27
N LYS A 395 -12.00 -34.67 11.99
CA LYS A 395 -12.01 -36.14 11.88
C LYS A 395 -11.57 -36.68 10.51
N ASN A 396 -11.41 -35.84 9.49
CA ASN A 396 -11.05 -36.29 8.14
C ASN A 396 -9.57 -36.01 7.85
N ASN A 397 -8.71 -36.97 8.18
CA ASN A 397 -7.26 -36.84 8.01
C ASN A 397 -6.82 -36.58 6.56
N ARG A 398 -7.66 -36.83 5.56
CA ARG A 398 -7.33 -36.57 4.14
C ARG A 398 -7.41 -35.09 3.76
N GLU A 399 -8.12 -34.28 4.56
CA GLU A 399 -8.29 -32.85 4.34
C GLU A 399 -7.24 -32.02 5.07
N HIS A 400 -6.43 -32.64 5.94
CA HIS A 400 -5.43 -31.95 6.74
C HIS A 400 -4.29 -31.43 5.86
N LEU A 401 -3.84 -30.20 6.12
CA LEU A 401 -2.88 -29.51 5.27
C LEU A 401 -1.65 -29.06 6.06
N PRO A 402 -0.43 -29.41 5.61
CA PRO A 402 0.78 -28.93 6.25
C PRO A 402 1.03 -27.46 5.91
N LEU A 403 1.51 -26.70 6.90
CA LEU A 403 2.07 -25.38 6.68
C LEU A 403 3.52 -25.51 6.20
N ILE A 404 3.87 -24.66 5.24
CA ILE A 404 5.21 -24.63 4.66
C ILE A 404 6.14 -23.85 5.59
N GLY A 405 7.05 -24.57 6.28
CA GLY A 405 8.08 -23.96 7.12
C GLY A 405 7.56 -23.39 8.45
N LYS A 406 8.40 -22.57 9.10
CA LYS A 406 8.12 -22.04 10.45
C LYS A 406 7.39 -20.70 10.37
N VAL A 407 6.20 -20.64 10.97
CA VAL A 407 5.37 -19.43 10.98
C VAL A 407 6.02 -18.30 11.78
N GLY A 408 6.15 -17.12 11.15
CA GLY A 408 6.65 -15.93 11.82
C GLY A 408 6.46 -14.65 11.03
N LEU A 409 6.29 -13.53 11.72
CA LEU A 409 6.07 -12.24 11.10
C LEU A 409 7.39 -11.47 11.00
N SER A 410 7.89 -11.31 9.78
CA SER A 410 9.12 -10.59 9.51
C SER A 410 8.86 -9.09 9.53
N TRP A 411 9.74 -8.34 10.20
CA TRP A 411 9.70 -6.89 10.26
C TRP A 411 11.09 -6.33 10.02
N LYS A 412 11.13 -5.09 9.50
CA LYS A 412 12.37 -4.38 9.24
C LYS A 412 12.21 -2.88 9.44
N THR A 413 13.34 -2.25 9.73
CA THR A 413 13.54 -0.80 9.84
C THR A 413 14.80 -0.43 9.06
N ASP A 414 15.22 0.84 9.13
CA ASP A 414 16.46 1.29 8.47
C ASP A 414 17.73 0.62 9.01
N ILE A 415 17.70 0.09 10.24
CA ILE A 415 18.88 -0.37 10.98
C ILE A 415 18.71 -1.79 11.51
N PHE A 416 17.50 -2.18 11.89
CA PHE A 416 17.20 -3.47 12.49
C PHE A 416 16.16 -4.24 11.67
N ASP A 417 16.28 -5.55 11.69
CA ASP A 417 15.29 -6.50 11.22
C ASP A 417 15.08 -7.59 12.28
N GLY A 418 13.97 -8.30 12.16
CA GLY A 418 13.62 -9.37 13.07
C GLY A 418 12.44 -10.19 12.57
N CYS A 419 12.12 -11.24 13.32
CA CYS A 419 11.01 -12.13 13.04
C CYS A 419 10.31 -12.49 14.34
N ILE A 420 9.02 -12.20 14.41
CA ILE A 420 8.17 -12.52 15.56
C ILE A 420 7.55 -13.89 15.31
N LYS A 421 7.98 -14.87 16.09
CA LYS A 421 7.47 -16.25 15.99
C LYS A 421 5.96 -16.29 16.23
N SER A 422 5.30 -17.27 15.61
CA SER A 422 3.88 -17.55 15.82
C SER A 422 2.92 -16.44 15.36
N CYS A 423 3.40 -15.41 14.67
CA CYS A 423 2.55 -14.39 14.05
C CYS A 423 2.63 -14.50 12.53
N SER A 424 1.55 -14.20 11.82
CA SER A 424 1.52 -14.13 10.36
C SER A 424 0.40 -13.20 9.90
N MET A 425 0.36 -12.89 8.62
CA MET A 425 -0.81 -12.29 7.99
C MET A 425 -1.73 -13.40 7.48
N MET A 426 -3.03 -13.18 7.62
CA MET A 426 -4.08 -14.04 7.08
C MET A 426 -4.95 -13.22 6.12
N ASP A 427 -5.02 -13.68 4.89
CA ASP A 427 -5.92 -13.14 3.88
C ASP A 427 -7.02 -14.16 3.59
N VAL A 428 -8.25 -13.70 3.58
CA VAL A 428 -9.43 -14.52 3.31
C VAL A 428 -10.25 -13.85 2.22
N THR A 429 -10.58 -14.63 1.19
CA THR A 429 -11.54 -14.27 0.15
C THR A 429 -12.60 -15.36 0.09
N LEU A 430 -13.81 -15.07 0.57
CA LEU A 430 -14.97 -15.95 0.46
C LEU A 430 -15.88 -15.44 -0.66
N LEU A 431 -16.14 -16.29 -1.64
CA LEU A 431 -17.07 -16.05 -2.73
C LEU A 431 -18.41 -16.73 -2.45
N ASP A 432 -19.49 -16.08 -2.86
CA ASP A 432 -20.81 -16.70 -2.94
C ASP A 432 -20.92 -17.68 -4.11
N GLU A 433 -22.08 -18.32 -4.25
CA GLU A 433 -22.39 -19.26 -5.33
C GLU A 433 -22.33 -18.65 -6.74
N HIS A 434 -22.43 -17.31 -6.86
CA HIS A 434 -22.32 -16.58 -8.11
C HIS A 434 -20.89 -16.11 -8.40
N GLY A 435 -19.92 -16.48 -7.55
CA GLY A 435 -18.53 -16.07 -7.66
C GLY A 435 -18.27 -14.60 -7.28
N LYS A 436 -19.21 -13.94 -6.60
CA LYS A 436 -19.03 -12.58 -6.09
C LYS A 436 -18.35 -12.61 -4.73
N PRO A 437 -17.42 -11.67 -4.44
CA PRO A 437 -16.84 -11.53 -3.11
C PRO A 437 -17.90 -11.25 -2.04
N PHE A 438 -18.11 -12.21 -1.14
CA PHE A 438 -19.08 -12.15 -0.05
C PHE A 438 -18.44 -11.65 1.25
N TRP A 439 -17.28 -12.19 1.62
CA TRP A 439 -16.53 -11.76 2.80
C TRP A 439 -15.05 -11.78 2.51
N CYS A 440 -14.39 -10.64 2.70
CA CYS A 440 -12.98 -10.47 2.40
C CYS A 440 -12.29 -9.66 3.47
N PHE A 441 -11.19 -10.17 4.01
CA PHE A 441 -10.35 -9.43 4.95
C PHE A 441 -8.88 -9.82 4.81
N SER A 442 -8.05 -8.97 5.40
CA SER A 442 -6.62 -9.16 5.53
C SER A 442 -6.23 -8.65 6.90
N SER A 443 -5.65 -9.51 7.75
CA SER A 443 -5.36 -9.17 9.14
C SER A 443 -4.16 -9.92 9.68
N PRO A 444 -3.35 -9.32 10.56
CA PRO A 444 -2.39 -10.08 11.35
C PRO A 444 -3.13 -11.03 12.29
N VAL A 445 -2.59 -12.23 12.42
CA VAL A 445 -3.07 -13.30 13.28
C VAL A 445 -1.91 -13.92 14.06
N CYS A 446 -2.22 -14.60 15.16
CA CYS A 446 -1.21 -15.25 15.99
C CYS A 446 -1.66 -16.63 16.43
N LEU A 447 -0.73 -17.59 16.35
CA LEU A 447 -0.87 -18.94 16.84
C LEU A 447 -0.79 -18.91 18.36
N ARG A 448 -1.89 -19.24 19.01
CA ARG A 448 -2.00 -19.32 20.48
C ARG A 448 -2.13 -20.76 20.91
N SER A 449 -1.48 -21.13 21.99
CA SER A 449 -1.75 -22.43 22.63
C SER A 449 -3.12 -22.34 23.34
N PRO A 450 -3.97 -23.37 23.25
CA PRO A 450 -5.27 -23.36 23.92
C PRO A 450 -5.08 -23.26 25.44
N ALA A 451 -5.93 -22.47 26.10
CA ALA A 451 -5.87 -22.26 27.55
C ALA A 451 -6.18 -23.52 28.36
N THR A 452 -6.94 -24.45 27.77
CA THR A 452 -7.26 -25.76 28.30
C THR A 452 -6.93 -26.81 27.24
N PRO A 453 -6.12 -27.84 27.55
CA PRO A 453 -5.91 -28.96 26.64
C PRO A 453 -7.26 -29.62 26.35
N SER A 454 -7.61 -29.78 25.08
CA SER A 454 -8.83 -30.48 24.69
C SER A 454 -8.69 -31.97 25.02
N ASP A 455 -9.59 -32.52 25.85
CA ASP A 455 -9.67 -33.96 26.15
C ASP A 455 -9.91 -34.84 24.91
N SER A 456 -10.19 -34.24 23.75
CA SER A 456 -10.62 -34.91 22.52
C SER A 456 -9.53 -35.09 21.45
N SER A 457 -8.28 -34.67 21.65
CA SER A 457 -7.28 -34.77 20.59
C SER A 457 -6.68 -36.18 20.51
N SER A 458 -7.13 -36.97 19.53
CA SER A 458 -6.49 -38.23 19.11
C SER A 458 -5.09 -38.04 18.50
N PHE A 459 -4.60 -36.80 18.41
CA PHE A 459 -3.30 -36.44 17.86
C PHE A 459 -2.30 -36.22 18.99
N LEU A 460 -1.14 -36.90 18.93
CA LEU A 460 -0.08 -36.85 19.96
C LEU A 460 0.71 -35.51 20.01
N GLY A 461 0.33 -34.51 19.21
CA GLY A 461 1.05 -33.24 19.08
C GLY A 461 0.46 -32.10 19.93
N GLN A 462 1.26 -31.05 20.16
CA GLN A 462 0.77 -29.84 20.81
C GLN A 462 -0.17 -29.07 19.86
N THR A 463 -1.38 -28.75 20.34
CA THR A 463 -2.39 -28.02 19.57
C THR A 463 -2.21 -26.52 19.70
N TYR A 464 -2.54 -25.80 18.63
CA TYR A 464 -2.51 -24.34 18.51
C TYR A 464 -3.77 -23.87 17.79
N ASN A 465 -4.26 -22.70 18.17
CA ASN A 465 -5.44 -22.07 17.57
C ASN A 465 -5.05 -20.73 16.94
N VAL A 466 -5.68 -20.44 15.80
CA VAL A 466 -5.66 -19.13 15.15
C VAL A 466 -7.10 -18.67 14.99
N ASP A 467 -7.41 -17.51 15.53
CA ASP A 467 -8.74 -16.94 15.53
C ASP A 467 -8.74 -15.54 14.91
N TYR A 468 -9.75 -15.27 14.10
CA TYR A 468 -10.07 -13.94 13.59
C TYR A 468 -11.56 -13.68 13.76
N VAL A 469 -11.93 -12.45 14.13
CA VAL A 469 -13.34 -12.03 14.29
C VAL A 469 -13.51 -10.61 13.78
N ASP A 470 -14.57 -10.37 13.02
CA ASP A 470 -15.08 -9.06 12.65
C ASP A 470 -16.62 -9.03 12.76
N ALA A 471 -17.26 -7.98 12.24
CA ALA A 471 -18.72 -7.85 12.27
C ALA A 471 -19.45 -8.84 11.35
N GLU A 472 -18.75 -9.39 10.36
CA GLU A 472 -19.30 -10.23 9.30
C GLU A 472 -19.19 -11.72 9.65
N GLY A 473 -18.18 -12.08 10.44
CA GLY A 473 -17.99 -13.45 10.91
C GLY A 473 -16.72 -13.70 11.71
N ARG A 474 -16.46 -14.99 11.94
CA ARG A 474 -15.28 -15.52 12.61
C ARG A 474 -14.62 -16.60 11.80
N VAL A 475 -13.29 -16.62 11.80
CA VAL A 475 -12.48 -17.74 11.31
C VAL A 475 -11.80 -18.41 12.49
N HIS A 476 -11.86 -19.74 12.52
CA HIS A 476 -11.18 -20.57 13.49
C HIS A 476 -10.34 -21.63 12.79
N VAL A 477 -9.05 -21.68 13.13
CA VAL A 477 -8.10 -22.67 12.61
C VAL A 477 -7.47 -23.39 13.78
N GLU A 478 -7.49 -24.73 13.75
CA GLU A 478 -6.75 -25.57 14.69
C GLU A 478 -5.57 -26.22 13.96
N LEU A 479 -4.40 -26.13 14.60
CA LEU A 479 -3.15 -26.67 14.11
C LEU A 479 -2.54 -27.60 15.13
N VAL A 480 -1.88 -28.65 14.66
CA VAL A 480 -1.09 -29.58 15.49
C VAL A 480 0.37 -29.49 15.07
N TRP A 481 1.26 -29.35 16.04
CA TRP A 481 2.70 -29.45 15.80
C TRP A 481 3.14 -30.91 15.75
N ILE A 482 3.69 -31.33 14.61
CA ILE A 482 4.22 -32.67 14.40
C ILE A 482 5.73 -32.63 14.61
N ARG A 483 6.21 -33.33 15.65
CA ARG A 483 7.63 -33.31 16.03
C ARG A 483 8.51 -34.04 15.02
N GLU A 484 7.97 -35.08 14.39
CA GLU A 484 8.67 -35.95 13.46
C GLU A 484 9.04 -35.22 12.16
N THR A 485 8.14 -34.37 11.65
CA THR A 485 8.35 -33.60 10.41
C THR A 485 8.80 -32.15 10.67
N GLU A 486 8.78 -31.68 11.93
CA GLU A 486 8.97 -30.28 12.31
C GLU A 486 8.04 -29.29 11.57
N GLU A 487 6.79 -29.69 11.37
CA GLU A 487 5.79 -28.92 10.63
C GLU A 487 4.50 -28.74 11.43
N TYR A 488 3.79 -27.65 11.15
CA TYR A 488 2.42 -27.46 11.63
C TYR A 488 1.47 -28.10 10.62
N LEU A 489 0.49 -28.86 11.11
CA LEU A 489 -0.58 -29.43 10.31
C LEU A 489 -1.91 -28.76 10.70
N ILE A 490 -2.61 -28.16 9.74
CA ILE A 490 -3.98 -27.68 9.93
C ILE A 490 -4.90 -28.90 9.96
N VAL A 491 -5.55 -29.11 11.10
CA VAL A 491 -6.48 -30.22 11.33
C VAL A 491 -7.94 -29.79 11.29
N ASN A 492 -8.22 -28.51 11.57
CA ASN A 492 -9.57 -27.96 11.53
C ASN A 492 -9.54 -26.54 10.95
N LEU A 493 -10.47 -26.22 10.04
CA LEU A 493 -10.68 -24.87 9.53
C LEU A 493 -12.19 -24.65 9.41
N VAL A 494 -12.71 -23.67 10.16
CA VAL A 494 -14.14 -23.39 10.25
C VAL A 494 -14.38 -21.89 10.11
N LEU A 495 -15.36 -21.55 9.27
CA LEU A 495 -15.90 -20.20 9.16
C LEU A 495 -17.24 -20.14 9.90
N TYR A 496 -17.48 -19.08 10.64
CA TYR A 496 -18.75 -18.75 11.26
C TYR A 496 -19.25 -17.45 10.64
N LEU A 497 -20.25 -17.52 9.78
CA LEU A 497 -20.78 -16.35 9.07
C LEU A 497 -21.99 -15.79 9.82
N SER A 498 -22.09 -14.48 9.95
CA SER A 498 -23.26 -13.84 10.54
C SER A 498 -24.51 -14.11 9.70
N ILE A 499 -25.59 -14.57 10.34
CA ILE A 499 -26.90 -14.75 9.68
C ILE A 499 -27.40 -13.41 9.14
N ALA A 500 -27.19 -12.31 9.88
CA ALA A 500 -27.62 -10.98 9.45
C ALA A 500 -27.01 -10.59 8.10
N LYS A 501 -25.74 -10.96 7.88
CA LYS A 501 -25.04 -10.75 6.60
C LYS A 501 -25.65 -11.62 5.49
N ILE A 502 -25.88 -12.90 5.75
CA ILE A 502 -26.46 -13.84 4.77
C ILE A 502 -27.85 -13.35 4.36
N ASN A 503 -28.72 -13.08 5.33
CA ASN A 503 -30.06 -12.57 5.09
C ASN A 503 -30.06 -11.27 4.28
N HIS A 504 -29.14 -10.35 4.58
CA HIS A 504 -28.98 -9.11 3.80
C HIS A 504 -28.47 -9.35 2.36
N TRP A 505 -27.51 -10.26 2.18
CA TRP A 505 -26.88 -10.51 0.88
C TRP A 505 -27.78 -11.30 -0.08
N PHE A 506 -28.50 -12.28 0.45
CA PHE A 506 -29.34 -13.19 -0.34
C PHE A 506 -30.83 -12.86 -0.28
N GLY A 507 -31.24 -11.89 0.54
CA GLY A 507 -32.66 -11.54 0.72
C GLY A 507 -33.47 -12.63 1.44
N THR A 508 -32.82 -13.41 2.30
CA THR A 508 -33.43 -14.53 3.04
C THR A 508 -33.79 -14.14 4.48
N GLU A 509 -34.56 -15.00 5.16
CA GLU A 509 -34.95 -14.83 6.58
C GLU A 509 -34.67 -16.13 7.37
N TYR A 510 -33.39 -16.43 7.60
CA TYR A 510 -32.95 -17.57 8.43
C TYR A 510 -33.02 -17.32 9.92
#